data_AF-A0A1V5HLG4-F1
#
_entry.id   AF-A0A1V5HLG4-F1
#
_cell.length_a   1.000
_cell.length_b   1.000
_cell.length_c   1.000
_cell.angle_alpha   90.00
_cell.angle_beta   90.00
_cell.angle_gamma   90.00
#
_symmetry.space_group_name_H-M   'P 1'
#
loop_
_entity.id
_entity.type
_entity.pdbx_description
1 polymer ?
#
loop_
_entity_poly.entity_id
_entity_poly.type
_entity_poly.pdbx_seq_one_letter_code
_entity_poly.pdbx_strand_id
1 'polypeptide(L)'
;MKDATLKASGSEAFAMEGLNTTSLFDSTLEGACPASSQNDNIQWNVICYQSMSGDSTTGTGRFNMVGGTLTADEGGMFFGTNTDAEFYIKGVTLVPSAANPFLLRATGISRWSNSYSAMKTHFTAEDQTMSGDIIHDTMSGLTVDLVGSTTWTGASIVSTSYTGSKTSTINLGSNAKWIVTGDSTITNLYNAGTIVDASGNTVTIKANGSTVVTGTSSYTITVTSTYATTDKTSAALTAPTFKALPDFPSSL
;
A
#
# COMPACT_ATOMS: atom_id res chain seq x y z
N MET A 1 1.15 18.56 7.56
CA MET A 1 1.97 18.86 8.76
C MET A 1 3.43 18.64 8.41
N LYS A 2 4.36 19.35 9.04
CA LYS A 2 5.81 19.15 8.87
C LYS A 2 6.49 19.05 10.23
N ASP A 3 7.55 18.26 10.35
CA ASP A 3 8.40 18.15 11.55
C ASP A 3 7.61 17.77 12.83
N ALA A 4 6.52 17.01 12.66
CA ALA A 4 5.63 16.63 13.76
C ALA A 4 6.01 15.27 14.35
N THR A 5 5.86 15.10 15.67
CA THR A 5 5.96 13.79 16.34
C THR A 5 4.59 13.41 16.89
N LEU A 6 4.00 12.33 16.39
CA LEU A 6 2.68 11.83 16.75
C LEU A 6 2.80 10.38 17.21
N LYS A 7 2.28 10.07 18.39
CA LYS A 7 2.35 8.72 18.97
C LYS A 7 1.00 8.27 19.50
N ALA A 8 0.59 7.07 19.09
CA ALA A 8 -0.64 6.41 19.46
C ALA A 8 -0.33 5.04 20.09
N SER A 9 -0.35 4.95 21.42
CA SER A 9 0.03 3.72 22.15
C SER A 9 -1.07 2.66 22.29
N GLY A 10 -2.15 2.78 21.53
CA GLY A 10 -3.27 1.84 21.56
C GLY A 10 -4.26 2.01 20.41
N SER A 11 -3.82 2.66 19.33
CA SER A 11 -4.58 2.88 18.11
C SER A 11 -3.64 2.98 16.93
N GLU A 12 -4.18 3.02 15.71
CA GLU A 12 -3.44 3.38 14.51
C GLU A 12 -2.72 4.73 14.64
N ALA A 13 -1.58 4.86 13.97
CA ALA A 13 -0.85 6.13 13.86
C ALA A 13 -1.65 7.17 13.08
N PHE A 14 -2.47 6.73 12.12
CA PHE A 14 -3.37 7.61 11.38
C PHE A 14 -4.61 6.89 10.86
N ALA A 15 -5.78 7.52 11.02
CA ALA A 15 -7.04 7.10 10.44
C ALA A 15 -7.56 8.17 9.49
N MET A 16 -7.75 7.82 8.22
CA MET A 16 -8.29 8.70 7.18
C MET A 16 -9.72 8.28 6.85
N GLU A 17 -10.68 9.17 7.10
CA GLU A 17 -12.10 8.91 6.84
C GLU A 17 -12.62 9.66 5.61
N GLY A 18 -13.23 8.95 4.67
CA GLY A 18 -13.93 9.52 3.51
C GLY A 18 -13.06 10.38 2.59
N LEU A 19 -13.65 11.43 2.01
CA LEU A 19 -13.00 12.38 1.10
C LEU A 19 -12.08 13.37 1.83
N ASN A 20 -11.06 12.86 2.52
CA ASN A 20 -10.07 13.68 3.22
C ASN A 20 -8.66 13.41 2.71
N THR A 21 -7.76 14.38 2.92
CA THR A 21 -6.36 14.28 2.52
C THR A 21 -5.47 14.74 3.66
N THR A 22 -4.42 13.97 3.94
CA THR A 22 -3.32 14.37 4.82
C THR A 22 -2.02 14.34 4.05
N SER A 23 -1.11 15.25 4.40
CA SER A 23 0.23 15.26 3.85
C SER A 23 1.21 15.59 4.97
N LEU A 24 2.10 14.64 5.23
CA LEU A 24 3.10 14.65 6.28
C LEU A 24 4.47 14.83 5.63
N PHE A 25 5.27 15.73 6.19
CA PHE A 25 6.60 16.05 5.69
C PHE A 25 7.59 15.94 6.85
N ASP A 26 8.60 15.09 6.74
CA ASP A 26 9.64 14.95 7.77
C ASP A 26 9.06 14.70 9.19
N SER A 27 7.91 14.03 9.26
CA SER A 27 7.21 13.74 10.52
C SER A 27 7.53 12.33 11.03
N THR A 28 7.46 12.15 12.35
CA THR A 28 7.55 10.86 13.03
C THR A 28 6.17 10.44 13.52
N LEU A 29 5.69 9.29 13.06
CA LEU A 29 4.42 8.70 13.44
C LEU A 29 4.65 7.31 14.04
N GLU A 30 3.97 7.01 15.14
CA GLU A 30 4.02 5.71 15.82
C GLU A 30 2.61 5.27 16.20
N GLY A 31 2.26 4.02 15.89
CA GLY A 31 0.96 3.43 16.19
C GLY A 31 1.02 1.99 16.67
N ALA A 32 0.00 1.57 17.40
CA ALA A 32 -0.15 0.25 18.02
C ALA A 32 -1.62 -0.17 18.00
N CYS A 33 -2.19 -0.39 16.80
CA CYS A 33 -3.61 -0.73 16.66
C CYS A 33 -3.87 -2.19 17.11
N PRO A 34 -4.69 -2.42 18.14
CA PRO A 34 -4.94 -3.75 18.67
C PRO A 34 -5.87 -4.56 17.75
N ALA A 35 -5.78 -5.88 17.83
CA ALA A 35 -6.69 -6.77 17.13
C ALA A 35 -8.13 -6.59 17.65
N SER A 36 -9.08 -6.56 16.74
CA SER A 36 -10.50 -6.51 17.06
C SER A 36 -11.28 -7.45 16.16
N SER A 37 -12.14 -8.27 16.75
CA SER A 37 -13.05 -9.16 16.00
C SER A 37 -14.01 -8.38 15.10
N GLN A 38 -14.29 -7.11 15.45
CA GLN A 38 -15.08 -6.21 14.61
C GLN A 38 -14.36 -5.88 13.29
N ASN A 39 -13.03 -5.98 13.26
CA ASN A 39 -12.19 -5.66 12.09
C ASN A 39 -11.56 -6.93 11.47
N ASP A 40 -12.22 -8.09 11.60
CA ASP A 40 -11.70 -9.39 11.16
C ASP A 40 -10.32 -9.75 11.76
N ASN A 41 -9.99 -9.18 12.93
CA ASN A 41 -8.68 -9.25 13.57
C ASN A 41 -7.52 -8.69 12.73
N ILE A 42 -7.81 -7.87 11.72
CA ILE A 42 -6.78 -7.16 10.96
C ILE A 42 -6.29 -6.00 11.83
N GLN A 43 -4.98 -5.92 12.02
CA GLN A 43 -4.29 -4.83 12.70
C GLN A 43 -3.50 -4.02 11.68
N TRP A 44 -3.53 -2.70 11.77
CA TRP A 44 -2.88 -1.78 10.83
C TRP A 44 -2.26 -0.59 11.55
N ASN A 45 -1.37 0.13 10.86
CA ASN A 45 -0.79 1.36 11.37
C ASN A 45 -1.42 2.61 10.77
N VAL A 46 -1.78 2.55 9.49
CA VAL A 46 -2.49 3.61 8.76
C VAL A 46 -3.67 2.98 8.04
N ILE A 47 -4.86 3.56 8.22
CA ILE A 47 -6.09 3.13 7.53
C ILE A 47 -6.69 4.28 6.71
N CYS A 48 -7.14 3.98 5.49
CA CYS A 48 -8.11 4.80 4.76
C CYS A 48 -9.43 4.03 4.70
N TYR A 49 -10.49 4.61 5.25
CA TYR A 49 -11.82 4.00 5.30
C TYR A 49 -12.96 5.00 5.26
N GLN A 50 -14.19 4.52 5.16
CA GLN A 50 -15.41 5.33 5.34
C GLN A 50 -16.19 4.75 6.51
N SER A 51 -16.51 5.56 7.51
CA SER A 51 -17.41 5.15 8.60
C SER A 51 -18.89 5.25 8.16
N MET A 52 -19.77 4.51 8.83
CA MET A 52 -21.23 4.54 8.56
C MET A 52 -21.96 5.66 9.33
N SER A 53 -21.25 6.49 10.10
CA SER A 53 -21.89 7.54 10.91
C SER A 53 -22.44 8.69 10.05
N GLY A 54 -21.98 8.81 8.80
CA GLY A 54 -22.37 9.89 7.89
C GLY A 54 -21.60 11.20 8.11
N ASP A 55 -20.56 11.19 8.96
CA ASP A 55 -19.80 12.38 9.34
C ASP A 55 -18.81 12.84 8.26
N SER A 56 -18.54 12.01 7.24
CA SER A 56 -17.70 12.36 6.10
C SER A 56 -18.42 12.10 4.77
N THR A 57 -18.11 12.92 3.77
CA THR A 57 -18.57 12.69 2.40
C THR A 57 -17.83 11.49 1.82
N THR A 58 -18.56 10.58 1.18
CA THR A 58 -17.97 9.46 0.44
C THR A 58 -17.04 9.98 -0.65
N GLY A 59 -15.82 9.44 -0.70
CA GLY A 59 -14.85 9.79 -1.72
C GLY A 59 -13.49 9.17 -1.43
N THR A 60 -12.46 9.65 -2.13
CA THR A 60 -11.12 9.07 -2.02
C THR A 60 -10.36 9.63 -0.82
N GLY A 61 -10.01 8.76 0.12
CA GLY A 61 -9.12 9.10 1.23
C GLY A 61 -7.67 9.10 0.76
N ARG A 62 -6.90 10.14 1.09
CA ARG A 62 -5.52 10.30 0.62
C ARG A 62 -4.53 10.45 1.77
N PHE A 63 -3.62 9.52 1.90
CA PHE A 63 -2.52 9.61 2.85
C PHE A 63 -1.20 9.81 2.10
N ASN A 64 -0.55 10.95 2.33
CA ASN A 64 0.77 11.23 1.77
C ASN A 64 1.81 11.40 2.88
N MET A 65 2.98 10.81 2.70
CA MET A 65 4.12 11.02 3.59
C MET A 65 5.43 11.14 2.81
N VAL A 66 6.15 12.24 3.02
CA VAL A 66 7.45 12.52 2.39
C VAL A 66 8.48 12.72 3.48
N GLY A 67 9.52 11.88 3.50
CA GLY A 67 10.52 11.88 4.58
C GLY A 67 9.94 11.38 5.91
N GLY A 68 10.75 11.51 6.97
CA GLY A 68 10.33 11.15 8.33
C GLY A 68 10.34 9.64 8.62
N THR A 69 9.59 9.23 9.65
CA THR A 69 9.53 7.84 10.13
C THR A 69 8.09 7.42 10.43
N LEU A 70 7.70 6.23 9.99
CA LEU A 70 6.43 5.60 10.32
C LEU A 70 6.69 4.24 10.98
N THR A 71 6.40 4.16 12.27
CA THR A 71 6.59 2.97 13.10
C THR A 71 5.24 2.33 13.40
N ALA A 72 5.14 1.01 13.21
CA ALA A 72 4.05 0.26 13.84
C ALA A 72 4.63 -0.68 14.89
N ASP A 73 4.18 -0.54 16.12
CA ASP A 73 4.49 -1.48 17.18
C ASP A 73 3.68 -2.77 17.01
N GLU A 74 2.49 -2.67 16.41
CA GLU A 74 1.60 -3.79 16.10
C GLU A 74 1.00 -3.68 14.69
N GLY A 75 0.64 -4.82 14.10
CA GLY A 75 -0.07 -4.86 12.82
C GLY A 75 0.78 -4.54 11.58
N GLY A 76 0.11 -4.45 10.43
CA GLY A 76 0.72 -4.11 9.15
C GLY A 76 0.75 -2.60 8.89
N MET A 77 1.42 -2.14 7.82
CA MET A 77 1.62 -0.70 7.62
C MET A 77 0.36 0.02 7.12
N PHE A 78 -0.10 -0.31 5.91
CA PHE A 78 -1.16 0.42 5.24
C PHE A 78 -2.37 -0.46 4.97
N PHE A 79 -3.57 0.06 5.27
CA PHE A 79 -4.82 -0.65 5.04
C PHE A 79 -5.84 0.23 4.33
N GLY A 80 -6.19 -0.15 3.10
CA GLY A 80 -7.36 0.39 2.40
C GLY A 80 -8.56 -0.52 2.65
N THR A 81 -9.65 0.06 3.16
CA THR A 81 -10.93 -0.66 3.29
C THR A 81 -12.14 0.25 3.13
N ASN A 82 -13.30 -0.24 2.69
CA ASN A 82 -14.60 0.46 2.67
C ASN A 82 -14.72 1.81 1.93
N THR A 83 -13.63 2.36 1.39
CA THR A 83 -13.59 3.59 0.58
C THR A 83 -12.40 3.54 -0.38
N ASP A 84 -12.48 4.26 -1.49
CA ASP A 84 -11.32 4.40 -2.37
C ASP A 84 -10.17 5.08 -1.63
N ALA A 85 -8.97 4.52 -1.74
CA ALA A 85 -7.81 4.92 -0.96
C ALA A 85 -6.63 5.21 -1.87
N GLU A 86 -5.95 6.33 -1.61
CA GLU A 86 -4.69 6.68 -2.23
C GLU A 86 -3.62 6.80 -1.13
N PHE A 87 -2.51 6.10 -1.33
CA PHE A 87 -1.35 6.16 -0.44
C PHE A 87 -0.14 6.57 -1.26
N TYR A 88 0.52 7.64 -0.86
CA TYR A 88 1.79 8.07 -1.45
C TYR A 88 2.87 8.12 -0.38
N ILE A 89 3.99 7.43 -0.61
CA ILE A 89 5.16 7.51 0.26
C ILE A 89 6.44 7.78 -0.53
N LYS A 90 7.28 8.66 0.00
CA LYS A 90 8.60 8.95 -0.55
C LYS A 90 9.65 9.15 0.53
N GLY A 91 10.74 8.39 0.47
CA GLY A 91 11.87 8.53 1.40
C GLY A 91 11.51 8.39 2.89
N VAL A 92 10.45 7.64 3.21
CA VAL A 92 9.98 7.43 4.59
C VAL A 92 10.77 6.30 5.23
N THR A 93 11.22 6.44 6.47
CA THR A 93 11.74 5.29 7.23
C THR A 93 10.56 4.48 7.75
N LEU A 94 10.31 3.30 7.17
CA LEU A 94 9.28 2.38 7.67
C LEU A 94 9.89 1.44 8.72
N VAL A 95 9.29 1.39 9.90
CA VAL A 95 9.65 0.46 10.97
C VAL A 95 8.46 -0.48 11.21
N PRO A 96 8.42 -1.63 10.51
CA PRO A 96 7.31 -2.56 10.66
C PRO A 96 7.33 -3.24 12.03
N SER A 97 6.16 -3.68 12.48
CA SER A 97 6.04 -4.48 13.71
C SER A 97 6.85 -5.78 13.56
N ALA A 98 7.28 -6.38 14.68
CA ALA A 98 8.06 -7.62 14.64
C ALA A 98 7.34 -8.77 13.92
N ALA A 99 6.00 -8.80 13.98
CA ALA A 99 5.19 -9.76 13.25
C ALA A 99 5.05 -9.42 11.75
N ASN A 100 5.19 -8.15 11.38
CA ASN A 100 5.05 -7.57 10.04
C ASN A 100 4.04 -8.33 9.14
N PRO A 101 2.75 -8.36 9.51
CA PRO A 101 1.77 -9.20 8.83
C PRO A 101 1.50 -8.75 7.38
N PHE A 102 1.76 -7.49 7.05
CA PHE A 102 1.69 -6.95 5.68
C PHE A 102 2.32 -5.55 5.58
N LEU A 103 2.83 -5.23 4.40
CA LEU A 103 3.12 -3.85 3.99
C LEU A 103 1.83 -3.13 3.62
N LEU A 104 1.03 -3.70 2.72
CA LEU A 104 -0.22 -3.12 2.24
C LEU A 104 -1.30 -4.17 2.25
N ARG A 105 -2.49 -3.81 2.74
CA ARG A 105 -3.69 -4.61 2.58
C ARG A 105 -4.76 -3.79 1.86
N ALA A 106 -5.34 -4.35 0.81
CA ALA A 106 -6.45 -3.77 0.05
C ALA A 106 -7.56 -4.82 -0.03
N THR A 107 -8.34 -4.92 1.04
CA THR A 107 -9.38 -5.94 1.17
C THR A 107 -10.66 -5.39 1.80
N GLY A 108 -11.79 -6.00 1.47
CA GLY A 108 -13.00 -5.87 2.25
C GLY A 108 -12.81 -6.39 3.68
N ILE A 109 -13.74 -6.01 4.57
CA ILE A 109 -13.90 -6.58 5.92
C ILE A 109 -15.39 -6.71 6.28
N SER A 110 -15.69 -7.51 7.31
CA SER A 110 -17.07 -7.81 7.70
C SER A 110 -17.79 -6.64 8.36
N ARG A 111 -17.03 -5.68 8.94
CA ARG A 111 -17.54 -4.58 9.78
C ARG A 111 -18.68 -3.76 9.18
N TRP A 112 -18.62 -3.48 7.87
CA TRP A 112 -19.52 -2.53 7.20
C TRP A 112 -20.43 -3.18 6.15
N SER A 113 -20.52 -4.52 6.13
CA SER A 113 -21.36 -5.36 5.26
C SER A 113 -21.07 -5.27 3.74
N ASN A 114 -21.69 -6.19 2.99
CA ASN A 114 -21.38 -6.59 1.61
C ASN A 114 -21.71 -5.55 0.52
N SER A 115 -22.35 -4.44 0.85
CA SER A 115 -22.68 -3.37 -0.11
C SER A 115 -21.71 -2.18 -0.11
N TYR A 116 -20.68 -2.17 0.76
CA TYR A 116 -19.75 -1.04 0.88
C TYR A 116 -18.26 -1.42 0.91
N SER A 117 -17.95 -2.72 0.87
CA SER A 117 -16.57 -3.23 1.04
C SER A 117 -15.72 -3.18 -0.23
N ALA A 118 -16.31 -2.94 -1.40
CA ALA A 118 -15.60 -2.95 -2.68
C ALA A 118 -14.97 -1.59 -3.02
N MET A 119 -13.68 -1.41 -2.74
CA MET A 119 -12.97 -0.14 -3.03
C MET A 119 -12.00 -0.25 -4.21
N LYS A 120 -11.27 0.84 -4.47
CA LYS A 120 -10.01 0.87 -5.22
C LYS A 120 -8.91 1.46 -4.33
N THR A 121 -7.81 0.73 -4.19
CA THR A 121 -6.60 1.22 -3.53
C THR A 121 -5.55 1.53 -4.58
N HIS A 122 -4.98 2.73 -4.54
CA HIS A 122 -3.86 3.15 -5.37
C HIS A 122 -2.68 3.53 -4.46
N PHE A 123 -1.64 2.72 -4.49
CA PHE A 123 -0.45 2.88 -3.67
C PHE A 123 0.74 3.25 -4.56
N THR A 124 1.36 4.41 -4.31
CA THR A 124 2.58 4.84 -4.99
C THR A 124 3.72 4.94 -3.99
N ALA A 125 4.82 4.25 -4.28
CA ALA A 125 6.07 4.35 -3.55
C ALA A 125 7.17 4.90 -4.47
N GLU A 126 7.70 6.06 -4.13
CA GLU A 126 8.72 6.76 -4.91
C GLU A 126 10.03 6.86 -4.12
N ASP A 127 11.15 6.42 -4.69
CA ASP A 127 12.47 6.43 -4.03
C ASP A 127 12.42 5.82 -2.61
N GLN A 128 11.70 4.70 -2.48
CA GLN A 128 11.34 4.10 -1.20
C GLN A 128 11.99 2.72 -1.02
N THR A 129 12.47 2.41 0.18
CA THR A 129 12.79 1.02 0.56
C THR A 129 11.74 0.51 1.52
N MET A 130 11.13 -0.64 1.22
CA MET A 130 10.01 -1.18 2.01
C MET A 130 9.97 -2.70 2.00
N SER A 131 9.47 -3.30 3.08
CA SER A 131 9.37 -4.74 3.24
C SER A 131 8.01 -5.16 3.82
N GLY A 132 7.54 -6.34 3.41
CA GLY A 132 6.27 -6.92 3.84
C GLY A 132 5.38 -7.25 2.66
N ASP A 133 4.41 -8.12 2.89
CA ASP A 133 3.53 -8.61 1.82
C ASP A 133 2.47 -7.58 1.42
N ILE A 134 2.05 -7.63 0.15
CA ILE A 134 0.88 -6.92 -0.34
C ILE A 134 -0.26 -7.92 -0.44
N ILE A 135 -1.29 -7.73 0.37
CA ILE A 135 -2.48 -8.60 0.43
C ILE A 135 -3.65 -7.89 -0.25
N HIS A 136 -4.25 -8.53 -1.24
CA HIS A 136 -5.43 -8.00 -1.95
C HIS A 136 -6.47 -9.08 -2.14
N ASP A 137 -7.72 -8.67 -2.32
CA ASP A 137 -8.80 -9.58 -2.67
C ASP A 137 -9.36 -9.23 -4.08
N THR A 138 -10.35 -9.98 -4.55
CA THR A 138 -10.97 -9.70 -5.86
C THR A 138 -12.27 -8.90 -5.75
N MET A 139 -12.71 -8.57 -4.53
CA MET A 139 -13.80 -7.62 -4.30
C MET A 139 -13.32 -6.17 -4.46
N SER A 140 -12.04 -5.92 -4.18
CA SER A 140 -11.36 -4.64 -4.16
C SER A 140 -10.39 -4.51 -5.34
N GLY A 141 -10.22 -3.30 -5.85
CA GLY A 141 -9.24 -2.99 -6.88
C GLY A 141 -7.92 -2.59 -6.23
N LEU A 142 -6.81 -2.98 -6.82
CA LEU A 142 -5.47 -2.59 -6.37
C LEU A 142 -4.64 -2.09 -7.56
N THR A 143 -3.99 -0.94 -7.40
CA THR A 143 -2.90 -0.46 -8.25
C THR A 143 -1.71 -0.12 -7.36
N VAL A 144 -0.54 -0.68 -7.67
CA VAL A 144 0.73 -0.40 -7.00
C VAL A 144 1.72 0.14 -8.02
N ASP A 145 2.24 1.33 -7.79
CA ASP A 145 3.29 1.95 -8.60
C ASP A 145 4.60 2.03 -7.80
N LEU A 146 5.63 1.35 -8.31
CA LEU A 146 6.99 1.46 -7.80
C LEU A 146 7.78 2.38 -8.74
N VAL A 147 8.09 3.59 -8.27
CA VAL A 147 8.65 4.67 -9.08
C VAL A 147 10.02 5.09 -8.53
N GLY A 148 10.87 5.66 -9.39
CA GLY A 148 12.23 6.06 -8.98
C GLY A 148 13.08 4.86 -8.58
N SER A 149 13.94 5.01 -7.58
CA SER A 149 14.79 3.92 -7.07
C SER A 149 14.10 3.03 -6.03
N THR A 150 12.77 2.88 -6.10
CA THR A 150 12.00 2.12 -5.12
C THR A 150 12.37 0.63 -5.12
N THR A 151 12.63 0.09 -3.93
CA THR A 151 12.81 -1.35 -3.69
C THR A 151 11.74 -1.88 -2.75
N TRP A 152 10.96 -2.85 -3.22
CA TRP A 152 10.02 -3.60 -2.41
C TRP A 152 10.52 -5.02 -2.16
N THR A 153 10.56 -5.46 -0.91
CA THR A 153 10.86 -6.85 -0.52
C THR A 153 9.60 -7.52 0.05
N GLY A 154 9.00 -8.47 -0.66
CA GLY A 154 7.74 -9.09 -0.24
C GLY A 154 7.09 -9.96 -1.32
N ALA A 155 5.89 -10.45 -1.03
CA ALA A 155 5.06 -11.19 -1.98
C ALA A 155 3.69 -10.51 -2.21
N SER A 156 3.06 -10.79 -3.34
CA SER A 156 1.68 -10.39 -3.66
C SER A 156 0.73 -11.55 -3.42
N ILE A 157 -0.10 -11.45 -2.39
CA ILE A 157 -0.96 -12.53 -1.90
C ILE A 157 -2.44 -12.21 -2.17
N VAL A 158 -3.13 -13.15 -2.82
CA VAL A 158 -4.59 -13.07 -3.03
C VAL A 158 -5.30 -13.63 -1.80
N SER A 159 -5.99 -12.78 -1.06
CA SER A 159 -6.95 -13.15 -0.04
C SER A 159 -8.22 -13.69 -0.70
N THR A 160 -8.70 -14.85 -0.22
CA THR A 160 -9.95 -15.47 -0.66
C THR A 160 -11.14 -15.12 0.23
N SER A 161 -10.94 -14.28 1.24
CA SER A 161 -11.99 -13.90 2.22
C SER A 161 -13.14 -13.14 1.58
N TYR A 162 -12.86 -12.32 0.56
CA TYR A 162 -13.86 -11.49 -0.11
C TYR A 162 -13.64 -11.55 -1.63
N THR A 163 -14.54 -12.18 -2.34
CA THR A 163 -14.36 -12.45 -3.77
C THR A 163 -15.24 -11.54 -4.64
N GLY A 164 -14.73 -11.22 -5.83
CA GLY A 164 -15.38 -10.40 -6.83
C GLY A 164 -14.65 -10.53 -8.18
N SER A 165 -14.70 -9.47 -8.98
CA SER A 165 -14.11 -9.40 -10.33
C SER A 165 -13.18 -8.21 -10.54
N LYS A 166 -12.79 -7.52 -9.47
CA LYS A 166 -11.83 -6.41 -9.56
C LYS A 166 -10.42 -6.93 -9.78
N THR A 167 -9.58 -6.05 -10.31
CA THR A 167 -8.23 -6.38 -10.73
C THR A 167 -7.18 -5.80 -9.80
N SER A 168 -6.04 -6.46 -9.77
CA SER A 168 -4.84 -6.03 -9.06
C SER A 168 -3.70 -5.81 -10.07
N THR A 169 -3.06 -4.65 -10.01
CA THR A 169 -2.04 -4.22 -10.97
C THR A 169 -0.79 -3.78 -10.22
N ILE A 170 0.38 -4.27 -10.65
CA ILE A 170 1.67 -3.78 -10.17
C ILE A 170 2.44 -3.23 -11.37
N ASN A 171 2.87 -1.97 -11.27
CA ASN A 171 3.72 -1.29 -12.23
C ASN A 171 5.11 -1.06 -11.59
N LEU A 172 6.14 -1.59 -12.22
CA LEU A 172 7.53 -1.36 -11.83
C LEU A 172 8.17 -0.44 -12.86
N GLY A 173 8.53 0.76 -12.43
CA GLY A 173 9.31 1.69 -13.23
C GLY A 173 10.72 1.16 -13.50
N SER A 174 11.39 1.74 -14.50
CA SER A 174 12.70 1.27 -14.99
C SER A 174 13.79 1.08 -13.93
N ASN A 175 13.81 1.93 -12.90
CA ASN A 175 14.80 1.87 -11.81
C ASN A 175 14.28 1.17 -10.54
N ALA A 176 13.04 0.70 -10.55
CA ALA A 176 12.43 0.03 -9.42
C ALA A 176 12.86 -1.45 -9.35
N LYS A 177 12.82 -1.99 -8.13
CA LYS A 177 13.19 -3.38 -7.84
C LYS A 177 12.13 -4.05 -6.96
N TRP A 178 11.75 -5.26 -7.32
CA TRP A 178 10.99 -6.17 -6.47
C TRP A 178 11.85 -7.38 -6.11
N ILE A 179 12.13 -7.51 -4.81
CA ILE A 179 12.76 -8.67 -4.20
C ILE A 179 11.65 -9.60 -3.70
N VAL A 180 11.40 -10.68 -4.44
CA VAL A 180 10.31 -11.62 -4.19
C VAL A 180 10.68 -12.56 -3.05
N THR A 181 9.78 -12.69 -2.07
CA THR A 181 9.96 -13.55 -0.88
C THR A 181 9.04 -14.77 -0.86
N GLY A 182 8.15 -14.88 -1.84
CA GLY A 182 7.16 -15.96 -1.93
C GLY A 182 6.45 -15.97 -3.26
N ASP A 183 5.79 -17.09 -3.56
CA ASP A 183 4.92 -17.20 -4.73
C ASP A 183 3.86 -16.10 -4.70
N SER A 184 3.69 -15.44 -5.84
CA SER A 184 2.89 -14.24 -5.95
C SER A 184 1.84 -14.39 -7.04
N THR A 185 0.64 -13.86 -6.80
CA THR A 185 -0.42 -13.80 -7.80
C THR A 185 -0.91 -12.37 -7.97
N ILE A 186 -1.04 -11.93 -9.22
CA ILE A 186 -1.49 -10.58 -9.59
C ILE A 186 -2.29 -10.64 -10.90
N THR A 187 -3.19 -9.68 -11.12
CA THR A 187 -3.95 -9.65 -12.38
C THR A 187 -3.11 -9.10 -13.53
N ASN A 188 -2.48 -7.95 -13.32
CA ASN A 188 -1.64 -7.30 -14.31
C ASN A 188 -0.26 -6.98 -13.73
N LEU A 189 0.78 -7.20 -14.51
CA LEU A 189 2.16 -6.88 -14.17
C LEU A 189 2.83 -6.15 -15.34
N TYR A 190 3.21 -4.90 -15.10
CA TYR A 190 3.97 -4.08 -16.02
C TYR A 190 5.37 -3.87 -15.45
N ASN A 191 6.36 -4.60 -15.98
CA ASN A 191 7.70 -4.65 -15.42
C ASN A 191 8.75 -4.03 -16.33
N ALA A 192 9.01 -2.72 -16.16
CA ALA A 192 10.19 -2.08 -16.75
C ALA A 192 11.43 -2.20 -15.86
N GLY A 193 11.26 -2.57 -14.59
CA GLY A 193 12.31 -2.69 -13.59
C GLY A 193 12.89 -4.10 -13.44
N THR A 194 13.40 -4.39 -12.23
CA THR A 194 14.07 -5.65 -11.91
C THR A 194 13.27 -6.49 -10.92
N ILE A 195 13.09 -7.78 -11.21
CA ILE A 195 12.44 -8.75 -10.33
C ILE A 195 13.41 -9.92 -10.06
N VAL A 196 13.76 -10.11 -8.80
CA VAL A 196 14.69 -11.15 -8.33
C VAL A 196 14.28 -11.66 -6.95
N ASP A 197 14.89 -12.72 -6.45
CA ASP A 197 14.81 -13.07 -5.02
C ASP A 197 15.94 -12.43 -4.19
N ALA A 198 15.98 -12.74 -2.90
CA ALA A 198 16.98 -12.22 -1.96
C ALA A 198 18.43 -12.63 -2.31
N SER A 199 18.62 -13.72 -3.06
CA SER A 199 19.94 -14.16 -3.55
C SER A 199 20.30 -13.54 -4.91
N GLY A 200 19.40 -12.72 -5.48
CA GLY A 200 19.58 -12.11 -6.79
C GLY A 200 19.21 -13.01 -7.96
N ASN A 201 18.59 -14.18 -7.72
CA ASN A 201 18.14 -15.05 -8.81
C ASN A 201 16.91 -14.45 -9.48
N THR A 202 16.85 -14.55 -10.81
CA THR A 202 15.65 -14.18 -11.58
C THR A 202 14.47 -15.05 -11.14
N VAL A 203 13.30 -14.42 -10.96
CA VAL A 203 12.05 -15.09 -10.59
C VAL A 203 11.32 -15.56 -11.84
N THR A 204 10.74 -16.75 -11.81
CA THR A 204 9.94 -17.26 -12.93
C THR A 204 8.61 -16.50 -13.00
N ILE A 205 8.21 -16.05 -14.19
CA ILE A 205 6.92 -15.38 -14.42
C ILE A 205 6.08 -16.22 -15.37
N LYS A 206 4.88 -16.58 -14.92
CA LYS A 206 3.85 -17.26 -15.72
C LYS A 206 2.71 -16.29 -15.98
N ALA A 207 2.43 -16.00 -17.24
CA ALA A 207 1.29 -15.17 -17.65
C ALA A 207 0.30 -16.01 -18.46
N ASN A 208 -0.98 -15.98 -18.08
CA ASN A 208 -2.05 -16.74 -18.76
C ASN A 208 -1.70 -18.23 -18.97
N GLY A 209 -1.11 -18.85 -17.94
CA GLY A 209 -0.71 -20.27 -17.97
C GLY A 209 0.59 -20.59 -18.71
N SER A 210 1.24 -19.62 -19.35
CA SER A 210 2.52 -19.80 -20.07
C SER A 210 3.67 -19.14 -19.34
N THR A 211 4.84 -19.79 -19.27
CA THR A 211 6.07 -19.15 -18.77
C THR A 211 6.53 -18.08 -19.76
N VAL A 212 6.57 -16.82 -19.32
CA VAL A 212 7.02 -15.66 -20.11
C VAL A 212 8.41 -15.17 -19.67
N VAL A 213 8.83 -15.50 -18.45
CA VAL A 213 10.20 -15.31 -17.96
C VAL A 213 10.63 -16.59 -17.25
N THR A 214 11.75 -17.16 -17.67
CA THR A 214 12.37 -18.31 -17.00
C THR A 214 13.37 -17.80 -15.96
N GLY A 215 13.18 -18.19 -14.70
CA GLY A 215 14.04 -17.83 -13.58
C GLY A 215 14.69 -19.04 -12.91
N THR A 216 15.68 -18.79 -12.07
CA THR A 216 16.34 -19.80 -11.21
C THR A 216 15.93 -19.71 -9.74
N SER A 217 15.18 -18.67 -9.37
CA SER A 217 14.57 -18.58 -8.05
C SER A 217 13.59 -19.73 -7.80
N SER A 218 13.40 -20.11 -6.54
CA SER A 218 12.35 -21.04 -6.12
C SER A 218 10.94 -20.47 -6.26
N TYR A 219 10.80 -19.15 -6.42
CA TYR A 219 9.50 -18.48 -6.46
C TYR A 219 8.96 -18.31 -7.89
N THR A 220 7.64 -18.26 -7.99
CA THR A 220 6.91 -17.96 -9.23
C THR A 220 5.94 -16.81 -9.03
N ILE A 221 5.93 -15.87 -9.99
CA ILE A 221 4.86 -14.88 -10.14
C ILE A 221 3.86 -15.39 -11.18
N THR A 222 2.59 -15.51 -10.78
CA THR A 222 1.47 -15.84 -11.65
C THR A 222 0.69 -14.57 -11.99
N VAL A 223 0.64 -14.25 -13.29
CA VAL A 223 -0.08 -13.13 -13.86
C VAL A 223 -1.31 -13.66 -14.60
N THR A 224 -2.52 -13.31 -14.12
CA THR A 224 -3.77 -13.91 -14.63
C THR A 224 -4.37 -13.17 -15.82
N SER A 225 -3.84 -12.00 -16.18
CA SER A 225 -4.24 -11.25 -17.36
C SER A 225 -3.04 -10.68 -18.10
N THR A 226 -2.64 -9.43 -17.87
CA THR A 226 -1.63 -8.77 -18.71
C THR A 226 -0.25 -8.83 -18.08
N TYR A 227 0.72 -9.38 -18.80
CA TYR A 227 2.15 -9.17 -18.54
C TYR A 227 2.76 -8.34 -19.67
N ALA A 228 3.49 -7.29 -19.33
CA ALA A 228 4.27 -6.51 -20.28
C ALA A 228 5.53 -5.94 -19.63
N THR A 229 6.54 -5.60 -20.42
CA THR A 229 7.81 -5.01 -19.96
C THR A 229 7.85 -3.49 -20.09
N THR A 230 6.73 -2.88 -20.47
CA THR A 230 6.61 -1.42 -20.63
C THR A 230 6.47 -0.71 -19.29
N ASP A 231 7.07 0.46 -19.18
CA ASP A 231 6.82 1.36 -18.06
C ASP A 231 5.39 1.93 -18.14
N LYS A 232 4.62 1.79 -17.05
CA LYS A 232 3.24 2.27 -16.91
C LYS A 232 3.04 3.17 -15.70
N THR A 233 4.11 3.67 -15.08
CA THR A 233 4.02 4.51 -13.88
C THR A 233 3.66 5.97 -14.20
N SER A 234 3.28 6.32 -15.43
CA SER A 234 2.85 7.69 -15.78
C SER A 234 1.55 8.12 -15.07
N ALA A 235 0.78 7.15 -14.57
CA ALA A 235 -0.42 7.39 -13.78
C ALA A 235 -0.17 7.33 -12.27
N ALA A 236 1.08 7.15 -11.83
CA ALA A 236 1.42 7.12 -10.41
C ALA A 236 1.05 8.44 -9.73
N LEU A 237 0.73 8.37 -8.43
CA LEU A 237 0.47 9.56 -7.63
C LEU A 237 1.75 10.41 -7.56
N THR A 238 1.59 11.73 -7.47
CA THR A 238 2.72 12.67 -7.44
C THR A 238 2.95 13.21 -6.04
N ALA A 239 4.21 13.50 -5.72
CA ALA A 239 4.58 14.08 -4.43
C ALA A 239 3.76 15.34 -4.11
N PRO A 240 3.14 15.44 -2.93
CA PRO A 240 2.56 16.71 -2.51
C PRO A 240 3.67 17.73 -2.28
N THR A 241 3.34 19.01 -2.39
CA THR A 241 4.25 20.10 -2.04
C THR A 241 3.91 20.65 -0.66
N PHE A 242 4.92 20.85 0.18
CA PHE A 242 4.69 21.53 1.45
C PHE A 242 4.45 23.02 1.20
N LYS A 243 3.31 23.52 1.70
CA LYS A 243 3.00 24.95 1.71
C LYS A 243 2.89 25.39 3.17
N ALA A 244 3.83 26.21 3.62
CA ALA A 244 3.74 26.83 4.93
C ALA A 244 2.47 27.69 4.99
N LEU A 245 1.76 27.65 6.13
CA LEU A 245 0.75 28.65 6.41
C LEU A 245 1.44 30.02 6.52
N PRO A 246 0.80 31.11 6.05
CA PRO A 246 1.31 32.43 6.32
C PRO A 246 1.39 32.64 7.83
N ASP A 247 2.44 33.33 8.30
CA ASP A 247 2.53 33.76 9.69
C ASP A 247 1.25 34.51 10.06
N PHE A 248 0.55 34.04 11.08
CA PHE A 248 -0.56 34.81 11.63
C PHE A 248 0.02 36.10 12.23
N PRO A 249 -0.53 37.28 11.92
CA PRO A 249 -0.04 38.52 12.50
C PRO A 249 -0.09 38.44 14.03
N SER A 250 1.01 38.80 14.67
CA SER A 250 1.25 38.62 16.11
C SER A 250 0.47 39.57 17.02
N SER A 251 -0.69 40.08 16.59
CA SER A 251 -1.49 41.02 17.37
C SER A 251 -2.99 40.74 17.22
N LEU A 252 -3.58 40.21 18.31
CA LEU A 252 -4.97 40.41 18.70
C LEU A 252 -5.02 41.56 19.71
#